data_AF-M4SVH9-F1
#
_entry.id   AF-M4SVH9-F1
#
_cell.length_a   1.000
_cell.length_b   1.000
_cell.length_c   1.000
_cell.angle_alpha   90.00
_cell.angle_beta   90.00
_cell.angle_gamma   90.00
#
_symmetry.space_group_name_H-M   'P 1'
#
loop_
_entity.id
_entity.type
_entity.pdbx_description
1 polymer ?
#
loop_
_entity_poly.entity_id
_entity_poly.type
_entity_poly.pdbx_seq_one_letter_code
_entity_poly.pdbx_strand_id
1 'polypeptide(L)'
;MQATASHILTAIYVLFLEATHTDAATDGMAFAKEDKERVCGLAEDLAKYPSLATTHLKNELSYATGILETELKYQIYTTRHDTAKATAMIPILVALADKKQTHFGNFITKLTKATQAIADTSMLRGRLTETIEMLADLHQHSAEGAGCLSEGSTTTVRGSETIKECGATTITTTTDNVEPLAILLTTGYKGFAGGDPGKTKVAANKAKCNLFDTQANKGVLDDQQVAHKSPFASGYIKLANGGGGYTLEKLEALTADGGTAPKAFKAAFLAHKAADEAGVHAGRKQQTLTLAELAASAAARAAYKALVKGDQTPYSSAQDDSTIQQEIEQKYGPAPQFSANWWDPVNNDQVAKKSSATQAEGNEPLSNIKDIDKLRKILFYYATEKANRIADKLKSASELKECKKEKKIETDKTCEAKGIADCKEGCKVEGEGDKAKCIKDPNYKPPQAEGANQDGKTNTTGNNSFVSHKYLLFLHFWFYN
;
A
#
# COMPACT_ATOMS: atom_id res chain seq x y z
N MET A 1 -46.81 62.16 57.11
CA MET A 1 -45.86 63.01 56.37
C MET A 1 -44.56 62.22 56.25
N GLN A 2 -44.37 61.46 55.16
CA GLN A 2 -43.48 61.77 54.00
C GLN A 2 -42.00 61.88 54.43
N ALA A 3 -41.17 60.83 54.20
CA ALA A 3 -40.27 60.62 53.04
C ALA A 3 -39.01 61.51 53.13
N THR A 4 -37.75 61.06 53.00
CA THR A 4 -37.10 60.23 51.96
C THR A 4 -35.67 59.77 52.37
N ALA A 5 -35.20 58.65 51.79
CA ALA A 5 -33.88 58.30 51.20
C ALA A 5 -32.58 59.01 51.67
N SER A 6 -31.36 58.45 51.64
CA SER A 6 -30.75 57.16 51.27
C SER A 6 -29.25 57.31 51.60
N HIS A 7 -28.60 56.22 52.01
CA HIS A 7 -27.23 55.79 51.65
C HIS A 7 -26.43 55.20 52.81
N ILE A 8 -26.21 53.90 52.64
CA ILE A 8 -25.34 52.98 53.36
C ILE A 8 -23.89 53.39 53.12
N LEU A 9 -23.06 53.50 54.18
CA LEU A 9 -21.63 53.26 54.06
C LEU A 9 -21.08 52.52 55.29
N THR A 10 -20.53 51.37 54.96
CA THR A 10 -19.93 50.30 55.74
C THR A 10 -18.52 50.64 56.20
N ALA A 11 -18.11 50.19 57.40
CA ALA A 11 -16.76 49.66 57.66
C ALA A 11 -16.68 49.08 59.09
N ILE A 12 -17.01 47.80 59.23
CA ILE A 12 -16.69 47.00 60.42
C ILE A 12 -15.30 46.41 60.22
N TYR A 13 -14.43 46.70 61.18
CA TYR A 13 -13.14 46.08 61.42
C TYR A 13 -13.32 44.56 61.58
N VAL A 14 -12.99 43.79 60.53
CA VAL A 14 -12.76 42.35 60.65
C VAL A 14 -11.25 42.15 60.71
N LEU A 15 -10.81 41.59 61.82
CA LEU A 15 -9.47 41.06 62.06
C LEU A 15 -9.06 40.13 60.91
N PHE A 16 -8.26 40.65 59.98
CA PHE A 16 -7.39 39.84 59.14
C PHE A 16 -6.20 39.39 60.00
N LEU A 17 -6.38 38.27 60.71
CA LEU A 17 -5.26 37.34 60.86
C LEU A 17 -5.07 36.68 59.49
N GLU A 18 -4.33 37.34 58.60
CA GLU A 18 -3.62 36.63 57.56
C GLU A 18 -2.58 35.78 58.30
N ALA A 19 -2.93 34.52 58.58
CA ALA A 19 -1.94 33.47 58.70
C ALA A 19 -1.24 33.42 57.34
N THR A 20 -0.20 34.22 57.20
CA THR A 20 0.80 34.05 56.16
C THR A 20 1.47 32.71 56.47
N HIS A 21 0.88 31.63 55.93
CA HIS A 21 1.59 30.36 55.77
C HIS A 21 2.77 30.64 54.83
N THR A 22 3.86 31.11 55.43
CA THR A 22 5.19 31.14 54.85
C THR A 22 5.90 29.86 55.27
N ASP A 23 5.25 28.72 55.06
CA ASP A 23 5.93 27.45 55.07
C ASP A 23 6.60 27.30 53.70
N ALA A 24 7.78 27.90 53.59
CA ALA A 24 8.67 27.63 52.47
C ALA A 24 9.08 26.15 52.54
N ALA A 25 8.29 25.30 51.90
CA ALA A 25 8.64 23.92 51.63
C ALA A 25 9.99 23.91 50.90
N THR A 26 11.03 23.59 51.68
CA THR A 26 12.43 23.62 51.30
C THR A 26 12.88 22.17 51.39
N ASP A 27 13.21 21.54 50.25
CA ASP A 27 14.12 20.38 50.11
C ASP A 27 13.94 19.60 48.79
N GLY A 28 13.06 20.01 47.86
CA GLY A 28 12.96 19.34 46.56
C GLY A 28 14.14 19.60 45.62
N MET A 29 14.84 18.56 45.14
CA MET A 29 15.96 18.69 44.20
C MET A 29 15.49 18.93 42.76
N ALA A 30 16.31 19.57 41.92
CA ALA A 30 15.99 19.74 40.50
C ALA A 30 16.26 18.47 39.67
N PHE A 31 15.58 18.32 38.53
CA PHE A 31 15.86 17.27 37.55
C PHE A 31 17.27 17.47 36.97
N ALA A 32 18.05 16.39 36.91
CA ALA A 32 19.46 16.47 36.53
C ALA A 32 19.65 16.76 35.04
N LYS A 33 20.75 17.44 34.72
CA LYS A 33 21.10 17.82 33.35
C LYS A 33 21.22 16.60 32.43
N GLU A 34 21.92 15.56 32.89
CA GLU A 34 22.16 14.34 32.10
C GLU A 34 20.86 13.59 31.80
N ASP A 35 19.90 13.64 32.73
CA ASP A 35 18.61 12.98 32.58
C ASP A 35 17.71 13.76 31.61
N LYS A 36 17.77 15.11 31.64
CA LYS A 36 17.15 15.97 30.63
C LYS A 36 17.68 15.65 29.24
N GLU A 37 19.00 15.64 29.07
CA GLU A 37 19.64 15.36 27.77
C GLU A 37 19.22 13.99 27.23
N ARG A 38 19.09 12.97 28.09
CA ARG A 38 18.61 11.65 27.71
C ARG A 38 17.15 11.65 27.25
N VAL A 39 16.27 12.34 27.99
CA VAL A 39 14.84 12.45 27.62
C VAL A 39 14.66 13.24 26.33
N CYS A 40 15.37 14.36 26.19
CA CYS A 40 15.34 15.18 24.97
C CYS A 40 15.91 14.43 23.76
N GLY A 41 17.03 13.72 23.92
CA GLY A 41 17.61 12.92 22.85
C GLY A 41 16.63 11.86 22.34
N LEU A 42 15.90 11.18 23.23
CA LEU A 42 14.84 10.26 22.79
C LEU A 42 13.70 11.00 22.09
N ALA A 43 13.23 12.12 22.63
CA ALA A 43 12.16 12.90 21.99
C ALA A 43 12.54 13.34 20.56
N GLU A 44 13.81 13.74 20.35
CA GLU A 44 14.36 14.07 19.04
C GLU A 44 14.45 12.86 18.10
N ASP A 45 14.91 11.71 18.62
CA ASP A 45 14.94 10.47 17.85
C ASP A 45 13.52 10.08 17.39
N LEU A 46 12.54 10.15 18.29
CA LEU A 46 11.13 9.88 17.96
C LEU A 46 10.54 10.92 16.98
N ALA A 47 11.05 12.15 16.98
CA ALA A 47 10.62 13.18 16.03
C ALA A 47 11.00 12.86 14.57
N LYS A 48 11.99 11.98 14.35
CA LYS A 48 12.38 11.46 13.04
C LYS A 48 11.41 10.40 12.50
N TYR A 49 10.69 9.71 13.38
CA TYR A 49 9.89 8.53 13.02
C TYR A 49 8.86 8.78 11.91
N PRO A 50 8.04 9.86 11.98
CA PRO A 50 6.99 10.06 10.97
C PRO A 50 7.56 10.25 9.57
N SER A 51 8.66 11.02 9.46
CA SER A 51 9.36 11.22 8.19
C SER A 51 9.99 9.92 7.69
N LEU A 52 10.72 9.18 8.53
CA LEU A 52 11.32 7.88 8.20
C LEU A 52 10.30 6.87 7.65
N ALA A 53 9.22 6.64 8.40
CA ALA A 53 8.18 5.68 8.01
C ALA A 53 7.46 6.12 6.73
N THR A 54 7.16 7.41 6.58
CA THR A 54 6.48 7.93 5.37
C THR A 54 7.36 7.79 4.13
N THR A 55 8.66 8.10 4.21
CA THR A 55 9.60 7.95 3.09
C THR A 55 9.68 6.50 2.64
N HIS A 56 9.77 5.54 3.56
CA HIS A 56 9.75 4.14 3.18
C HIS A 56 8.41 3.70 2.58
N LEU A 57 7.27 4.11 3.12
CA LEU A 57 5.95 3.81 2.54
C LEU A 57 5.77 4.41 1.14
N LYS A 58 6.29 5.62 0.88
CA LYS A 58 6.31 6.21 -0.46
C LYS A 58 7.11 5.33 -1.43
N ASN A 59 8.30 4.89 -1.02
CA ASN A 59 9.14 4.01 -1.84
C ASN A 59 8.48 2.66 -2.13
N GLU A 60 7.77 2.10 -1.14
CA GLU A 60 6.95 0.90 -1.28
C GLU A 60 5.82 1.07 -2.31
N LEU A 61 5.11 2.20 -2.25
CA LEU A 61 4.05 2.52 -3.19
C LEU A 61 4.62 2.75 -4.60
N SER A 62 5.71 3.52 -4.73
CA SER A 62 6.39 3.74 -6.01
C SER A 62 6.88 2.44 -6.64
N TYR A 63 7.28 1.46 -5.84
CA TYR A 63 7.61 0.13 -6.32
C TYR A 63 6.39 -0.59 -6.91
N ALA A 64 5.26 -0.59 -6.19
CA ALA A 64 4.03 -1.21 -6.66
C ALA A 64 3.47 -0.55 -7.93
N THR A 65 3.53 0.79 -8.02
CA THR A 65 3.13 1.51 -9.24
C THR A 65 4.07 1.21 -10.41
N GLY A 66 5.37 1.04 -10.17
CA GLY A 66 6.32 0.60 -11.20
C GLY A 66 6.04 -0.80 -11.75
N ILE A 67 5.53 -1.73 -10.92
CA ILE A 67 5.06 -3.04 -11.40
C ILE A 67 3.83 -2.87 -12.30
N LEU A 68 2.85 -2.06 -11.89
CA LEU A 68 1.65 -1.81 -12.69
C LEU A 68 1.99 -1.15 -14.03
N GLU A 69 2.93 -0.20 -14.03
CA GLU A 69 3.47 0.41 -15.25
C GLU A 69 4.02 -0.66 -16.19
N THR A 70 4.86 -1.54 -15.66
CA THR A 70 5.47 -2.66 -16.38
C THR A 70 4.40 -3.61 -16.93
N GLU A 71 3.45 -4.03 -16.09
CA GLU A 71 2.33 -4.88 -16.47
C GLU A 71 1.58 -4.29 -17.67
N LEU A 72 1.13 -3.04 -17.57
CA LEU A 72 0.38 -2.36 -18.65
C LEU A 72 1.18 -2.30 -19.96
N LYS A 73 2.50 -2.06 -19.92
CA LYS A 73 3.33 -2.08 -21.13
C LYS A 73 3.33 -3.45 -21.80
N TYR A 74 3.46 -4.53 -21.03
CA TYR A 74 3.32 -5.88 -21.58
C TYR A 74 1.91 -6.13 -22.12
N GLN A 75 0.85 -5.67 -21.45
CA GLN A 75 -0.53 -5.86 -21.92
C GLN A 75 -0.75 -5.16 -23.27
N ILE A 76 -0.23 -3.94 -23.42
CA ILE A 76 -0.25 -3.20 -24.69
C ILE A 76 0.48 -4.00 -25.76
N TYR A 77 1.71 -4.46 -25.48
CA TYR A 77 2.49 -5.23 -26.44
C TYR A 77 1.75 -6.49 -26.90
N THR A 78 1.26 -7.32 -25.97
CA THR A 78 0.56 -8.57 -26.30
C THR A 78 -0.80 -8.36 -26.96
N THR A 79 -1.42 -7.21 -26.73
CA THR A 79 -2.67 -6.83 -27.42
C THR A 79 -2.40 -6.40 -28.86
N ARG A 80 -1.26 -5.76 -29.12
CA ARG A 80 -0.90 -5.29 -30.46
C ARG A 80 -0.37 -6.38 -31.37
N HIS A 81 0.37 -7.31 -30.80
CA HIS A 81 1.14 -8.31 -31.53
C HIS A 81 0.51 -9.69 -31.38
N ASP A 82 -0.02 -10.24 -32.48
CA ASP A 82 -0.53 -11.62 -32.54
C ASP A 82 0.59 -12.59 -32.97
N THR A 83 1.64 -12.70 -32.16
CA THR A 83 2.83 -13.53 -32.47
C THR A 83 3.08 -14.60 -31.40
N ALA A 84 3.79 -15.67 -31.76
CA ALA A 84 4.26 -16.66 -30.78
C ALA A 84 5.10 -16.03 -29.65
N LYS A 85 5.82 -14.94 -29.95
CA LYS A 85 6.57 -14.17 -28.95
C LYS A 85 5.65 -13.46 -27.97
N ALA A 86 4.56 -12.85 -28.43
CA ALA A 86 3.55 -12.24 -27.57
C ALA A 86 2.84 -13.28 -26.69
N THR A 87 2.50 -14.45 -27.24
CA THR A 87 1.96 -15.57 -26.45
C THR A 87 2.95 -16.03 -25.37
N ALA A 88 4.23 -16.10 -25.69
CA ALA A 88 5.28 -16.41 -24.73
C ALA A 88 5.49 -15.32 -23.66
N MET A 89 4.92 -14.13 -23.79
CA MET A 89 4.96 -13.10 -22.73
C MET A 89 3.80 -13.21 -21.73
N ILE A 90 2.79 -14.05 -21.99
CA ILE A 90 1.64 -14.18 -21.08
C ILE A 90 2.06 -14.66 -19.68
N PRO A 91 2.97 -15.63 -19.50
CA PRO A 91 3.44 -16.00 -18.16
C PRO A 91 4.14 -14.85 -17.41
N ILE A 92 4.82 -13.95 -18.13
CA ILE A 92 5.42 -12.74 -17.55
C ILE A 92 4.31 -11.80 -17.04
N LEU A 93 3.27 -11.59 -17.84
CA LEU A 93 2.10 -10.78 -17.43
C LEU A 93 1.43 -11.34 -16.17
N VAL A 94 1.24 -12.65 -16.11
CA VAL A 94 0.65 -13.32 -14.94
C VAL A 94 1.57 -13.17 -13.71
N ALA A 95 2.88 -13.36 -13.86
CA ALA A 95 3.82 -13.15 -12.76
C ALA A 95 3.84 -11.68 -12.27
N LEU A 96 3.71 -10.71 -13.18
CA LEU A 96 3.61 -9.29 -12.81
C LEU A 96 2.31 -9.01 -12.03
N ALA A 97 1.19 -9.60 -12.43
CA ALA A 97 -0.09 -9.47 -11.73
C ALA A 97 -0.03 -10.10 -10.32
N ASP A 98 0.50 -11.32 -10.18
CA ASP A 98 0.73 -11.98 -8.88
C ASP A 98 1.62 -11.14 -7.97
N LYS A 99 2.72 -10.63 -8.53
CA LYS A 99 3.68 -9.77 -7.82
C LYS A 99 2.98 -8.50 -7.35
N LYS A 100 2.25 -7.82 -8.22
CA LYS A 100 1.43 -6.64 -7.89
C LYS A 100 0.48 -6.93 -6.71
N GLN A 101 -0.31 -8.00 -6.78
CA GLN A 101 -1.27 -8.37 -5.74
C GLN A 101 -0.57 -8.61 -4.40
N THR A 102 0.52 -9.38 -4.41
CA THR A 102 1.34 -9.67 -3.22
C THR A 102 1.91 -8.39 -2.62
N HIS A 103 2.40 -7.48 -3.46
CA HIS A 103 2.94 -6.19 -3.03
C HIS A 103 1.89 -5.27 -2.42
N PHE A 104 0.68 -5.18 -2.99
CA PHE A 104 -0.40 -4.38 -2.38
C PHE A 104 -0.85 -4.94 -1.03
N GLY A 105 -1.01 -6.26 -0.90
CA GLY A 105 -1.33 -6.89 0.39
C GLY A 105 -0.26 -6.60 1.47
N ASN A 106 1.01 -6.72 1.08
CA ASN A 106 2.14 -6.38 1.95
C ASN A 106 2.18 -4.87 2.28
N PHE A 107 1.87 -4.00 1.32
CA PHE A 107 1.81 -2.56 1.53
C PHE A 107 0.75 -2.16 2.56
N ILE A 108 -0.47 -2.71 2.47
CA ILE A 108 -1.53 -2.45 3.46
C ILE A 108 -1.08 -2.88 4.86
N THR A 109 -0.47 -4.06 4.98
CA THR A 109 0.08 -4.55 6.24
C THR A 109 1.14 -3.60 6.81
N LYS A 110 2.09 -3.17 5.97
CA LYS A 110 3.13 -2.18 6.34
C LYS A 110 2.52 -0.85 6.76
N LEU A 111 1.53 -0.35 6.02
CA LEU A 111 0.84 0.91 6.29
C LEU A 111 0.17 0.88 7.68
N THR A 112 -0.54 -0.20 8.01
CA THR A 112 -1.18 -0.35 9.32
C THR A 112 -0.15 -0.33 10.45
N LYS A 113 0.95 -1.09 10.31
CA LYS A 113 2.00 -1.17 11.34
C LYS A 113 2.74 0.17 11.50
N ALA A 114 3.08 0.81 10.39
CA ALA A 114 3.71 2.12 10.38
C ALA A 114 2.81 3.18 11.04
N THR A 115 1.51 3.19 10.73
CA THR A 115 0.56 4.15 11.33
C THR A 115 0.47 4.00 12.85
N GLN A 116 0.38 2.75 13.34
CA GLN A 116 0.38 2.49 14.78
C GLN A 116 1.69 2.97 15.43
N ALA A 117 2.83 2.67 14.81
CA ALA A 117 4.12 3.08 15.32
C ALA A 117 4.31 4.60 15.32
N ILE A 118 3.84 5.31 14.29
CA ILE A 118 3.81 6.77 14.26
C ILE A 118 2.97 7.32 15.42
N ALA A 119 1.78 6.78 15.65
CA ALA A 119 0.89 7.24 16.70
C ALA A 119 1.51 7.05 18.10
N ASP A 120 2.00 5.85 18.39
CA ASP A 120 2.54 5.52 19.71
C ASP A 120 3.86 6.24 20.00
N THR A 121 4.75 6.38 19.00
CA THR A 121 6.00 7.14 19.16
C THR A 121 5.74 8.64 19.29
N SER A 122 4.79 9.20 18.53
CA SER A 122 4.41 10.61 18.64
C SER A 122 3.76 10.92 19.98
N MET A 123 2.90 10.03 20.49
CA MET A 123 2.31 10.16 21.82
C MET A 123 3.37 10.12 22.90
N LEU A 124 4.31 9.17 22.84
CA LEU A 124 5.41 9.09 23.79
C LEU A 124 6.24 10.37 23.76
N ARG A 125 6.69 10.79 22.57
CA ARG A 125 7.46 12.03 22.37
C ARG A 125 6.77 13.23 23.01
N GLY A 126 5.49 13.46 22.71
CA GLY A 126 4.75 14.60 23.27
C GLY A 126 4.76 14.61 24.79
N ARG A 127 4.58 13.45 25.43
CA ARG A 127 4.63 13.34 26.90
C ARG A 127 6.03 13.56 27.47
N LEU A 128 7.08 13.20 26.74
CA LEU A 128 8.47 13.46 27.13
C LEU A 128 8.77 14.96 27.06
N THR A 129 8.47 15.59 25.92
CA THR A 129 8.67 17.02 25.70
C THR A 129 7.88 17.85 26.71
N GLU A 130 6.59 17.57 26.90
CA GLU A 130 5.74 18.27 27.88
C GLU A 130 6.34 18.22 29.29
N THR A 131 6.88 17.06 29.70
CA THR A 131 7.49 16.93 31.02
C THR A 131 8.70 17.85 31.15
N ILE A 132 9.54 17.96 30.11
CA ILE A 132 10.74 18.81 30.16
C ILE A 132 10.38 20.30 30.10
N GLU A 133 9.45 20.69 29.24
CA GLU A 133 8.98 22.09 29.11
C GLU A 133 8.32 22.56 30.42
N MET A 134 7.43 21.75 31.01
CA MET A 134 6.83 22.04 32.31
C MET A 134 7.90 22.24 33.40
N LEU A 135 8.91 21.37 33.48
CA LEU A 135 9.98 21.51 34.48
C LEU A 135 10.86 22.74 34.24
N ALA A 136 11.00 23.20 32.99
CA ALA A 136 11.72 24.41 32.64
C ALA A 136 10.96 25.68 33.02
N ASP A 137 9.63 25.68 32.86
CA ASP A 137 8.75 26.80 33.21
C ASP A 137 8.58 26.94 34.73
N LEU A 138 8.73 25.85 35.49
CA LEU A 138 8.70 25.86 36.95
C LEU A 138 10.02 26.34 37.54
N HIS A 139 10.22 27.66 37.52
CA HIS A 139 11.37 28.34 38.11
C HIS A 139 10.97 29.60 38.89
N GLN A 140 11.85 30.06 39.79
CA GLN A 140 11.64 31.33 40.49
C GLN A 140 11.91 32.51 39.54
N HIS A 141 11.08 33.56 39.62
CA HIS A 141 11.21 34.76 38.80
C HIS A 141 12.52 35.55 39.05
N SER A 142 12.99 35.63 40.30
CA SER A 142 13.97 36.65 40.73
C SER A 142 15.31 36.14 41.29
N ALA A 143 15.58 34.82 41.36
CA ALA A 143 16.80 34.27 41.96
C ALA A 143 17.46 33.14 41.14
N GLU A 144 18.79 33.04 41.20
CA GLU A 144 19.57 31.99 40.53
C GLU A 144 19.50 30.67 41.30
N GLY A 145 18.97 29.63 40.65
CA GLY A 145 19.06 28.25 41.10
C GLY A 145 17.83 27.67 41.81
N ALA A 146 16.73 28.42 41.95
CA ALA A 146 15.44 27.85 42.35
C ALA A 146 14.60 27.53 41.10
N GLY A 147 14.27 26.25 40.92
CA GLY A 147 13.53 25.73 39.78
C GLY A 147 13.67 24.21 39.64
N CYS A 148 12.91 23.65 38.71
CA CYS A 148 12.72 22.21 38.59
C CYS A 148 13.62 21.50 37.57
N LEU A 149 14.33 22.24 36.72
CA LEU A 149 15.19 21.69 35.69
C LEU A 149 16.61 22.26 35.79
N SER A 150 17.62 21.39 35.95
CA SER A 150 19.01 21.83 36.09
C SER A 150 19.63 22.18 34.73
N GLU A 151 20.29 23.33 34.65
CA GLU A 151 21.22 23.66 33.57
C GLU A 151 22.66 23.29 33.94
N GLY A 152 22.98 23.37 35.24
CA GLY A 152 24.25 22.97 35.83
C GLY A 152 24.07 22.54 37.29
N SER A 153 25.16 22.46 38.05
CA SER A 153 25.10 22.06 39.47
C SER A 153 24.55 23.15 40.40
N THR A 154 24.49 24.40 39.91
CA THR A 154 24.08 25.56 40.72
C THR A 154 23.01 26.43 40.05
N THR A 155 22.71 26.20 38.78
CA THR A 155 21.77 26.98 37.96
C THR A 155 20.68 26.09 37.37
N THR A 156 19.49 26.67 37.25
CA THR A 156 18.31 26.04 36.65
C THR A 156 17.99 26.68 35.32
N VAL A 157 17.39 25.90 34.41
CA VAL A 157 16.75 26.41 33.19
C VAL A 157 15.62 27.36 33.60
N ARG A 158 15.40 28.41 32.79
CA ARG A 158 14.40 29.46 33.06
C ARG A 158 13.53 29.65 31.83
N GLY A 159 12.41 28.93 31.81
CA GLY A 159 11.44 29.01 30.72
C GLY A 159 11.73 28.00 29.61
N SER A 160 10.68 27.37 29.12
CA SER A 160 10.69 26.41 28.03
C SER A 160 11.18 27.01 26.72
N GLU A 161 11.04 28.32 26.51
CA GLU A 161 11.57 29.04 25.35
C GLU A 161 13.10 28.99 25.22
N THR A 162 13.80 28.68 26.32
CA THR A 162 15.26 28.52 26.31
C THR A 162 15.70 27.12 25.87
N ILE A 163 14.78 26.16 25.79
CA ILE A 163 15.03 24.82 25.29
C ILE A 163 14.96 24.85 23.76
N LYS A 164 16.12 24.93 23.13
CA LYS A 164 16.23 24.97 21.66
C LYS A 164 15.99 23.62 21.00
N GLU A 165 16.37 22.53 21.69
CA GLU A 165 16.38 21.17 21.16
C GLU A 165 15.84 20.21 22.24
N CYS A 166 14.66 19.61 21.97
CA CYS A 166 14.04 18.55 22.79
C CYS A 166 12.86 17.86 22.06
N GLY A 167 12.93 17.76 20.73
CA GLY A 167 11.92 17.03 19.93
C GLY A 167 10.51 17.63 19.89
N ALA A 168 10.32 18.88 20.31
CA ALA A 168 9.01 19.56 20.32
C ALA A 168 8.40 19.71 18.91
N THR A 169 9.25 19.80 17.89
CA THR A 169 8.83 19.86 16.50
C THR A 169 8.96 18.50 15.82
N THR A 170 8.00 18.17 14.96
CA THR A 170 8.07 16.98 14.11
C THR A 170 8.86 17.31 12.85
N ILE A 171 9.79 16.44 12.47
CA ILE A 171 10.40 16.53 11.15
C ILE A 171 9.31 16.27 10.12
N THR A 172 9.09 17.22 9.23
CA THR A 172 8.03 17.17 8.24
C THR A 172 8.17 15.93 7.35
N THR A 173 7.06 15.29 7.03
CA THR A 173 7.01 14.09 6.16
C THR A 173 7.34 14.37 4.70
N THR A 174 7.54 15.65 4.35
CA THR A 174 8.10 16.11 3.07
C THR A 174 9.62 15.99 3.03
N THR A 175 10.28 15.92 4.17
CA THR A 175 11.71 15.63 4.27
C THR A 175 11.87 14.14 4.02
N ASP A 176 12.62 13.75 2.99
CA ASP A 176 12.87 12.35 2.67
C ASP A 176 13.94 11.75 3.59
N ASN A 177 13.59 11.58 4.87
CA ASN A 177 14.50 11.01 5.84
C ASN A 177 14.55 9.49 5.70
N VAL A 178 15.77 8.96 5.60
CA VAL A 178 16.04 7.51 5.59
C VAL A 178 16.97 7.10 6.74
N GLU A 179 17.33 8.05 7.61
CA GLU A 179 18.19 7.78 8.75
C GLU A 179 17.44 6.90 9.77
N PRO A 180 17.98 5.72 10.13
CA PRO A 180 17.42 4.91 11.18
C PRO A 180 17.39 5.64 12.53
N LEU A 181 16.50 5.20 13.40
CA LEU A 181 16.47 5.65 14.79
C LEU A 181 17.73 5.19 15.52
N ALA A 182 18.29 6.06 16.36
CA ALA A 182 19.51 5.80 17.10
C ALA A 182 19.24 5.33 18.53
N ILE A 183 18.06 5.64 19.09
CA ILE A 183 17.72 5.40 20.49
C ILE A 183 16.62 4.36 20.61
N LEU A 184 15.49 4.53 19.92
CA LEU A 184 14.45 3.50 19.87
C LEU A 184 14.88 2.37 18.93
N LEU A 185 15.23 1.22 19.49
CA LEU A 185 15.65 0.01 18.78
C LEU A 185 14.61 -1.10 18.93
N THR A 186 14.74 -2.16 18.13
CA THR A 186 13.91 -3.38 18.24
C THR A 186 14.18 -4.22 19.49
N THR A 187 15.20 -3.85 20.28
CA THR A 187 15.59 -4.51 21.54
C THR A 187 15.34 -3.64 22.78
N GLY A 188 14.97 -2.37 22.63
CA GLY A 188 14.77 -1.44 23.75
C GLY A 188 15.20 0.00 23.41
N TYR A 189 15.50 0.78 24.46
CA TYR A 189 15.85 2.19 24.36
C TYR A 189 17.32 2.42 24.71
N LYS A 190 18.18 2.56 23.70
CA LYS A 190 19.64 2.69 23.90
C LYS A 190 19.98 3.80 24.90
N GLY A 191 20.80 3.50 25.91
CA GLY A 191 21.20 4.47 26.93
C GLY A 191 20.19 4.72 28.05
N PHE A 192 19.04 4.04 28.06
CA PHE A 192 18.06 4.08 29.15
C PHE A 192 18.30 2.95 30.17
N ALA A 193 19.50 2.92 30.78
CA ALA A 193 19.91 1.87 31.70
C ALA A 193 19.14 1.85 33.04
N GLY A 194 18.40 2.91 33.35
CA GLY A 194 17.74 3.13 34.64
C GLY A 194 18.72 3.50 35.76
N GLY A 195 18.21 3.64 36.98
CA GLY A 195 19.01 3.87 38.19
C GLY A 195 18.83 5.25 38.81
N ASP A 196 19.85 5.71 39.53
CA ASP A 196 19.82 6.97 40.28
C ASP A 196 19.92 8.21 39.37
N PRO A 197 19.47 9.38 39.85
CA PRO A 197 19.59 10.65 39.13
C PRO A 197 21.01 10.99 38.71
N GLY A 198 21.12 11.73 37.60
CA GLY A 198 22.36 12.37 37.17
C GLY A 198 23.03 13.19 38.27
N LYS A 199 24.35 13.37 38.15
CA LYS A 199 25.18 14.04 39.17
C LYS A 199 25.06 15.56 39.07
N THR A 200 24.90 16.10 37.87
CA THR A 200 24.80 17.54 37.62
C THR A 200 23.38 18.02 37.88
N LYS A 201 23.10 18.37 39.13
CA LYS A 201 21.80 18.89 39.55
C LYS A 201 21.91 19.94 40.63
N VAL A 202 20.96 20.87 40.64
CA VAL A 202 20.83 21.81 41.75
C VAL A 202 20.26 21.07 42.96
N ALA A 203 20.97 21.17 44.09
CA ALA A 203 20.63 20.48 45.31
C ALA A 203 19.29 20.93 45.90
N ALA A 204 18.63 20.00 46.60
CA ALA A 204 17.39 20.13 47.36
C ALA A 204 17.12 21.52 47.97
N ASN A 205 18.03 21.96 48.84
CA ASN A 205 17.92 23.19 49.60
C ASN A 205 17.98 24.48 48.76
N LYS A 206 18.47 24.39 47.52
CA LYS A 206 18.57 25.51 46.57
C LYS A 206 17.51 25.45 45.48
N ALA A 207 17.25 24.26 44.93
CA ALA A 207 16.34 24.05 43.82
C ALA A 207 14.88 24.32 44.19
N LYS A 208 14.44 23.94 45.39
CA LYS A 208 13.04 24.11 45.84
C LYS A 208 12.01 23.52 44.87
N CYS A 209 12.36 22.43 44.19
CA CYS A 209 11.46 21.75 43.26
C CYS A 209 10.66 20.65 43.96
N ASN A 210 9.52 21.02 44.54
CA ASN A 210 8.72 20.10 45.36
C ASN A 210 8.00 19.02 44.55
N LEU A 211 8.03 19.09 43.21
CA LEU A 211 7.51 18.03 42.34
C LEU A 211 8.20 16.68 42.53
N PHE A 212 9.47 16.68 42.92
CA PHE A 212 10.25 15.47 43.15
C PHE A 212 10.28 15.03 44.61
N ASP A 213 9.46 15.63 45.48
CA ASP A 213 9.30 15.20 46.86
C ASP A 213 7.87 14.73 47.10
N THR A 214 7.73 13.56 47.71
CA THR A 214 6.44 12.95 48.00
C THR A 214 6.07 12.99 49.49
N GLN A 215 6.97 13.49 50.34
CA GLN A 215 6.78 13.58 51.79
C GLN A 215 5.80 14.72 52.15
N ALA A 216 5.02 14.52 53.21
CA ALA A 216 4.23 15.59 53.83
C ALA A 216 5.13 16.78 54.23
N ASN A 217 4.62 17.98 54.02
CA ASN A 217 5.25 19.29 54.23
C ASN A 217 6.44 19.62 53.29
N LYS A 218 6.75 18.73 52.33
CA LYS A 218 7.88 18.92 51.39
C LYS A 218 7.48 18.75 49.94
N GLY A 219 6.45 17.94 49.66
CA GLY A 219 5.91 17.72 48.33
C GLY A 219 4.88 18.77 47.90
N VAL A 220 4.15 18.45 46.82
CA VAL A 220 3.18 19.38 46.19
C VAL A 220 1.82 19.46 46.89
N LEU A 221 1.51 18.57 47.84
CA LEU A 221 0.21 18.52 48.53
C LEU A 221 0.27 19.07 49.97
N ASP A 222 1.20 19.98 50.24
CA ASP A 222 1.39 20.61 51.55
C ASP A 222 1.51 19.57 52.68
N ASP A 223 0.60 19.56 53.66
CA ASP A 223 0.62 18.65 54.80
C ASP A 223 0.28 17.18 54.47
N GLN A 224 -0.11 16.89 53.22
CA GLN A 224 -0.44 15.54 52.75
C GLN A 224 0.72 14.89 52.00
N GLN A 225 0.87 13.59 52.23
CA GLN A 225 1.78 12.76 51.44
C GLN A 225 1.21 12.53 50.03
N VAL A 226 2.06 12.64 49.01
CA VAL A 226 1.68 12.28 47.64
C VAL A 226 1.44 10.76 47.56
N ALA A 227 0.37 10.36 46.88
CA ALA A 227 0.04 8.96 46.67
C ALA A 227 1.24 8.19 46.07
N HIS A 228 1.43 6.97 46.55
CA HIS A 228 2.59 6.15 46.23
C HIS A 228 2.78 5.97 44.71
N LYS A 229 4.03 6.14 44.25
CA LYS A 229 4.47 5.83 42.88
C LYS A 229 3.87 6.72 41.78
N SER A 230 3.58 7.99 42.06
CA SER A 230 3.23 8.98 41.02
C SER A 230 4.42 9.21 40.07
N PRO A 231 4.36 8.82 38.78
CA PRO A 231 5.52 8.96 37.90
C PRO A 231 5.38 10.09 36.88
N PHE A 232 6.50 10.61 36.41
CA PHE A 232 6.57 11.59 35.30
C PHE A 232 7.14 10.97 34.03
N ALA A 233 7.13 11.74 32.92
CA ALA A 233 7.66 11.32 31.63
C ALA A 233 7.16 9.92 31.23
N SER A 234 5.84 9.73 31.27
CA SER A 234 5.18 8.45 30.96
C SER A 234 5.65 7.24 31.78
N GLY A 235 6.10 7.41 33.01
CA GLY A 235 6.56 6.30 33.84
C GLY A 235 8.07 6.11 33.90
N TYR A 236 8.84 6.88 33.12
CA TYR A 236 10.29 6.79 33.13
C TYR A 236 10.90 7.37 34.40
N ILE A 237 10.35 8.47 34.90
CA ILE A 237 10.79 9.10 36.15
C ILE A 237 9.89 8.58 37.28
N LYS A 238 10.49 7.85 38.23
CA LYS A 238 9.81 7.25 39.37
C LYS A 238 10.15 8.02 40.64
N LEU A 239 9.15 8.66 41.25
CA LEU A 239 9.35 9.35 42.52
C LEU A 239 9.60 8.36 43.66
N ALA A 240 10.42 8.78 44.62
CA ALA A 240 10.59 8.06 45.88
C ALA A 240 9.25 7.91 46.61
N ASN A 241 9.14 6.93 47.49
CA ASN A 241 7.95 6.75 48.31
C ASN A 241 8.11 7.47 49.66
N GLY A 242 7.35 8.54 49.89
CA GLY A 242 7.34 9.26 51.17
C GLY A 242 8.65 9.98 51.45
N GLY A 243 9.33 10.43 50.39
CA GLY A 243 10.62 11.12 50.48
C GLY A 243 10.95 11.88 49.21
N GLY A 244 12.09 12.58 49.27
CA GLY A 244 12.65 13.35 48.18
C GLY A 244 13.41 12.52 47.16
N GLY A 245 13.37 12.97 45.91
CA GLY A 245 14.15 12.44 44.80
C GLY A 245 13.37 11.51 43.88
N TYR A 246 14.07 11.06 42.84
CA TYR A 246 13.53 10.16 41.83
C TYR A 246 14.55 9.09 41.46
N THR A 247 14.07 8.05 40.80
CA THR A 247 14.87 7.04 40.10
C THR A 247 14.37 6.95 38.66
N LEU A 248 15.16 6.33 37.80
CA LEU A 248 14.89 6.19 36.37
C LEU A 248 14.61 4.74 36.03
N GLU A 249 13.61 4.53 35.19
CA GLU A 249 13.24 3.18 34.77
C GLU A 249 14.27 2.58 33.81
N LYS A 250 14.56 1.29 33.98
CA LYS A 250 15.44 0.54 33.07
C LYS A 250 14.67 0.12 31.82
N LEU A 251 15.05 0.66 30.67
CA LEU A 251 14.40 0.45 29.37
C LEU A 251 15.38 0.05 28.25
N GLU A 252 16.67 -0.06 28.54
CA GLU A 252 17.71 -0.33 27.55
C GLU A 252 17.58 -1.68 26.84
N ALA A 253 17.20 -2.72 27.60
CA ALA A 253 16.98 -4.06 27.08
C ALA A 253 15.60 -4.54 27.52
N LEU A 254 14.67 -4.60 26.57
CA LEU A 254 13.31 -5.05 26.78
C LEU A 254 13.14 -6.47 26.24
N THR A 255 12.27 -7.24 26.90
CA THR A 255 11.82 -8.54 26.40
C THR A 255 10.95 -8.36 25.15
N ALA A 256 10.71 -9.46 24.42
CA ALA A 256 9.97 -9.42 23.17
C ALA A 256 8.55 -8.83 23.29
N ASP A 257 7.93 -8.96 24.47
CA ASP A 257 6.61 -8.45 24.84
C ASP A 257 6.67 -7.09 25.56
N GLY A 258 7.84 -6.45 25.62
CA GLY A 258 8.07 -5.17 26.30
C GLY A 258 8.12 -5.26 27.83
N GLY A 259 7.94 -6.45 28.42
CA GLY A 259 8.10 -6.71 29.85
C GLY A 259 7.28 -5.77 30.73
N THR A 260 7.92 -5.28 31.81
CA THR A 260 7.34 -4.34 32.78
C THR A 260 7.49 -2.86 32.40
N ALA A 261 7.89 -2.56 31.16
CA ALA A 261 8.06 -1.18 30.73
C ALA A 261 6.76 -0.36 30.92
N PRO A 262 6.86 0.93 31.24
CA PRO A 262 5.70 1.79 31.37
C PRO A 262 4.86 1.82 30.10
N LYS A 263 3.54 1.98 30.25
CA LYS A 263 2.56 1.76 29.17
C LYS A 263 2.91 2.45 27.84
N ALA A 264 3.30 3.73 27.86
CA ALA A 264 3.60 4.46 26.62
C ALA A 264 4.93 4.02 25.99
N PHE A 265 5.96 3.74 26.79
CA PHE A 265 7.21 3.14 26.30
C PHE A 265 6.97 1.75 25.72
N LYS A 266 6.22 0.91 26.44
CA LYS A 266 5.85 -0.43 25.97
C LYS A 266 5.09 -0.36 24.63
N ALA A 267 4.12 0.54 24.49
CA ALA A 267 3.37 0.72 23.25
C ALA A 267 4.28 1.15 22.09
N ALA A 268 5.08 2.21 22.27
CA ALA A 268 5.98 2.70 21.24
C ALA A 268 7.03 1.64 20.82
N PHE A 269 7.61 0.92 21.78
CA PHE A 269 8.53 -0.18 21.52
C PHE A 269 7.88 -1.30 20.69
N LEU A 270 6.74 -1.81 21.14
CA LEU A 270 6.05 -2.91 20.45
C LEU A 270 5.59 -2.51 19.06
N ALA A 271 5.10 -1.28 18.90
CA ALA A 271 4.66 -0.78 17.60
C ALA A 271 5.84 -0.58 16.63
N HIS A 272 6.97 -0.02 17.10
CA HIS A 272 8.18 0.09 16.29
C HIS A 272 8.72 -1.28 15.88
N LYS A 273 8.83 -2.21 16.84
CA LYS A 273 9.26 -3.58 16.56
C LYS A 273 8.35 -4.28 15.55
N ALA A 274 7.03 -4.16 15.70
CA ALA A 274 6.09 -4.76 14.75
C ALA A 274 6.14 -4.11 13.35
N ALA A 275 6.48 -2.81 13.27
CA ALA A 275 6.73 -2.14 12.00
C ALA A 275 8.03 -2.64 11.35
N ASP A 276 9.10 -2.84 12.13
CA ASP A 276 10.35 -3.41 11.66
C ASP A 276 10.18 -4.85 11.14
N GLU A 277 9.50 -5.71 11.92
CA GLU A 277 9.18 -7.09 11.53
C GLU A 277 8.32 -7.17 10.26
N ALA A 278 7.43 -6.19 10.06
CA ALA A 278 6.66 -6.06 8.81
C ALA A 278 7.51 -5.50 7.64
N GLY A 279 8.77 -5.15 7.87
CA GLY A 279 9.69 -4.62 6.88
C GLY A 279 9.38 -3.18 6.47
N VAL A 280 8.81 -2.36 7.36
CA VAL A 280 8.57 -0.93 7.11
C VAL A 280 9.89 -0.18 6.92
N HIS A 281 10.93 -0.52 7.70
CA HIS A 281 12.22 0.18 7.71
C HIS A 281 13.28 -0.41 6.76
N ALA A 282 12.97 -1.52 6.08
CA ALA A 282 13.92 -2.21 5.20
C ALA A 282 14.34 -1.36 3.99
N GLY A 283 13.54 -0.35 3.63
CA GLY A 283 13.66 0.37 2.37
C GLY A 283 13.39 -0.53 1.16
N ARG A 284 12.91 0.05 0.06
CA ARG A 284 12.83 -0.67 -1.21
C ARG A 284 13.46 0.14 -2.32
N LYS A 285 14.18 -0.57 -3.18
CA LYS A 285 14.66 -0.08 -4.47
C LYS A 285 13.77 -0.67 -5.56
N GLN A 286 13.46 0.11 -6.59
CA GLN A 286 12.75 -0.37 -7.77
C GLN A 286 13.52 -1.53 -8.40
N GLN A 287 12.84 -2.63 -8.67
CA GLN A 287 13.43 -3.81 -9.32
C GLN A 287 12.43 -4.36 -10.33
N THR A 288 12.96 -4.72 -11.50
CA THR A 288 12.20 -5.43 -12.54
C THR A 288 11.92 -6.88 -12.12
N LEU A 289 10.93 -7.51 -12.75
CA LEU A 289 10.70 -8.95 -12.58
C LEU A 289 11.96 -9.71 -13.01
N THR A 290 12.41 -10.61 -12.15
CA THR A 290 13.54 -11.50 -12.43
C THR A 290 13.07 -12.85 -12.97
N LEU A 291 13.97 -13.60 -13.63
CA LEU A 291 13.68 -14.97 -14.05
C LEU A 291 13.29 -15.87 -12.86
N ALA A 292 13.99 -15.73 -11.73
CA ALA A 292 13.71 -16.52 -10.54
C ALA A 292 12.28 -16.27 -10.01
N GLU A 293 11.83 -15.01 -10.01
CA GLU A 293 10.46 -14.67 -9.62
C GLU A 293 9.42 -15.20 -10.61
N LEU A 294 9.70 -15.12 -11.92
CA LEU A 294 8.85 -15.72 -12.96
C LEU A 294 8.71 -17.23 -12.76
N ALA A 295 9.84 -17.92 -12.57
CA ALA A 295 9.89 -19.36 -12.40
C ALA A 295 9.22 -19.83 -11.09
N ALA A 296 9.29 -19.00 -10.04
CA ALA A 296 8.68 -19.27 -8.74
C ALA A 296 7.15 -19.03 -8.69
N SER A 297 6.56 -18.22 -9.58
CA SER A 297 5.10 -18.00 -9.61
C SER A 297 4.36 -19.24 -10.12
N ALA A 298 3.50 -19.81 -9.26
CA ALA A 298 2.64 -20.93 -9.62
C ALA A 298 1.63 -20.56 -10.72
N ALA A 299 1.09 -19.33 -10.71
CA ALA A 299 0.18 -18.88 -11.75
C ALA A 299 0.90 -18.71 -13.09
N ALA A 300 2.15 -18.23 -13.10
CA ALA A 300 2.96 -18.16 -14.30
C ALA A 300 3.28 -19.55 -14.85
N ARG A 301 3.60 -20.54 -13.99
CA ARG A 301 3.78 -21.94 -14.39
C ARG A 301 2.50 -22.54 -15.00
N ALA A 302 1.34 -22.31 -14.39
CA ALA A 302 0.05 -22.72 -14.93
C ALA A 302 -0.25 -22.08 -16.29
N ALA A 303 0.01 -20.77 -16.44
CA ALA A 303 -0.15 -20.04 -17.70
C ALA A 303 0.80 -20.54 -18.78
N TYR A 304 2.03 -20.87 -18.42
CA TYR A 304 3.02 -21.46 -19.33
C TYR A 304 2.53 -22.80 -19.88
N LYS A 305 2.05 -23.70 -19.02
CA LYS A 305 1.46 -24.99 -19.41
C LYS A 305 0.33 -24.80 -20.42
N ALA A 306 -0.67 -24.01 -20.05
CA ALA A 306 -1.89 -23.86 -20.81
C ALA A 306 -1.72 -23.10 -22.13
N LEU A 307 -0.94 -22.02 -22.12
CA LEU A 307 -0.93 -21.04 -23.22
C LEU A 307 0.35 -21.07 -24.06
N VAL A 308 1.49 -21.44 -23.47
CA VAL A 308 2.76 -21.52 -24.18
C VAL A 308 3.02 -22.93 -24.70
N LYS A 309 2.78 -23.96 -23.90
CA LYS A 309 2.86 -25.37 -24.36
C LYS A 309 1.60 -25.83 -25.09
N GLY A 310 0.45 -25.21 -24.78
CA GLY A 310 -0.85 -25.67 -25.28
C GLY A 310 -1.38 -26.92 -24.56
N ASP A 311 -0.81 -27.29 -23.42
CA ASP A 311 -1.25 -28.41 -22.60
C ASP A 311 -2.41 -27.96 -21.70
N GLN A 312 -3.63 -28.42 -22.02
CA GLN A 312 -4.84 -28.06 -21.31
C GLN A 312 -5.15 -28.97 -20.11
N THR A 313 -4.28 -29.92 -19.77
CA THR A 313 -4.46 -30.70 -18.54
C THR A 313 -4.36 -29.77 -17.32
N PRO A 314 -5.18 -29.99 -16.28
CA PRO A 314 -5.12 -29.18 -15.07
C PRO A 314 -3.69 -29.11 -14.51
N TYR A 315 -3.30 -27.92 -14.07
CA TYR A 315 -2.00 -27.73 -13.44
C TYR A 315 -2.01 -28.30 -12.01
N SER A 316 -0.97 -29.07 -11.67
CA SER A 316 -0.75 -29.67 -10.36
C SER A 316 0.68 -29.42 -9.92
N SER A 317 0.88 -28.69 -8.82
CA SER A 317 2.22 -28.38 -8.31
C SER A 317 3.06 -29.63 -8.05
N ALA A 318 2.43 -30.70 -7.54
CA ALA A 318 3.12 -31.96 -7.23
C ALA A 318 3.67 -32.68 -8.48
N GLN A 319 3.06 -32.47 -9.65
CA GLN A 319 3.42 -33.18 -10.88
C GLN A 319 4.19 -32.29 -11.86
N ASP A 320 3.85 -31.00 -11.90
CA ASP A 320 4.28 -30.10 -12.96
C ASP A 320 5.44 -29.19 -12.55
N ASP A 321 5.61 -28.87 -11.25
CA ASP A 321 6.50 -27.78 -10.81
C ASP A 321 7.93 -27.93 -11.30
N SER A 322 8.57 -29.07 -11.03
CA SER A 322 9.97 -29.29 -11.41
C SER A 322 10.18 -29.17 -12.91
N THR A 323 9.29 -29.76 -13.71
CA THR A 323 9.42 -29.79 -15.17
C THR A 323 9.17 -28.42 -15.77
N ILE A 324 8.07 -27.76 -15.39
CA ILE A 324 7.71 -26.45 -15.94
C ILE A 324 8.72 -25.38 -15.51
N GLN A 325 9.23 -25.45 -14.28
CA GLN A 325 10.24 -24.50 -13.83
C GLN A 325 11.49 -24.57 -14.70
N GLN A 326 12.01 -25.77 -14.99
CA GLN A 326 13.16 -25.96 -15.88
C GLN A 326 12.87 -25.47 -17.31
N GLU A 327 11.68 -25.74 -17.84
CA GLU A 327 11.28 -25.25 -19.17
C GLU A 327 11.18 -23.73 -19.24
N ILE A 328 10.70 -23.07 -18.17
CA ILE A 328 10.71 -21.61 -18.06
C ILE A 328 12.16 -21.10 -18.04
N GLU A 329 13.01 -21.64 -17.17
CA GLU A 329 14.41 -21.24 -17.08
C GLU A 329 15.12 -21.35 -18.44
N GLN A 330 14.88 -22.44 -19.16
CA GLN A 330 15.43 -22.67 -20.50
C GLN A 330 14.87 -21.71 -21.56
N LYS A 331 13.55 -21.48 -21.58
CA LYS A 331 12.91 -20.64 -22.61
C LYS A 331 13.26 -19.17 -22.43
N TYR A 332 13.22 -18.68 -21.19
CA TYR A 332 13.34 -17.25 -20.92
C TYR A 332 14.80 -16.80 -20.78
N GLY A 333 15.69 -17.70 -20.37
CA GLY A 333 17.13 -17.46 -20.25
C GLY A 333 17.49 -16.55 -19.06
N PRO A 334 18.72 -16.66 -18.51
CA PRO A 334 19.15 -15.88 -17.36
C PRO A 334 19.30 -14.38 -17.69
N ALA A 335 19.50 -13.54 -16.68
CA ALA A 335 19.98 -12.18 -16.91
C ALA A 335 21.40 -12.24 -17.52
N PRO A 336 21.76 -11.38 -18.51
CA PRO A 336 20.97 -10.27 -19.07
C PRO A 336 20.04 -10.66 -20.24
N GLN A 337 20.11 -11.90 -20.74
CA GLN A 337 19.32 -12.36 -21.89
C GLN A 337 17.81 -12.20 -21.65
N PHE A 338 17.35 -12.40 -20.41
CA PHE A 338 15.97 -12.16 -20.01
C PHE A 338 15.51 -10.73 -20.40
N SER A 339 16.32 -9.73 -20.06
CA SER A 339 16.00 -8.32 -20.37
C SER A 339 15.96 -8.10 -21.88
N ALA A 340 17.03 -8.48 -22.58
CA ALA A 340 17.16 -8.25 -24.02
C ALA A 340 16.02 -8.90 -24.83
N ASN A 341 15.56 -10.08 -24.42
CA ASN A 341 14.60 -10.86 -25.19
C ASN A 341 13.14 -10.59 -24.83
N TRP A 342 12.86 -10.19 -23.59
CA TRP A 342 11.49 -10.08 -23.08
C TRP A 342 11.11 -8.68 -22.60
N TRP A 343 12.06 -7.92 -22.05
CA TRP A 343 11.82 -6.57 -21.55
C TRP A 343 12.03 -5.49 -22.61
N ASP A 344 13.19 -5.51 -23.26
CA ASP A 344 13.58 -4.48 -24.23
C ASP A 344 12.63 -4.40 -25.43
N PRO A 345 12.10 -5.51 -25.99
CA PRO A 345 11.15 -5.43 -27.10
C PRO A 345 9.84 -4.75 -26.70
N VAL A 346 9.40 -4.90 -25.45
CA VAL A 346 8.20 -4.24 -24.93
C VAL A 346 8.47 -2.76 -24.75
N ASN A 347 9.58 -2.39 -24.11
CA ASN A 347 9.92 -0.99 -23.89
C ASN A 347 10.18 -0.20 -25.18
N ASN A 348 10.79 -0.84 -26.18
CA ASN A 348 11.11 -0.21 -27.46
C ASN A 348 9.91 -0.21 -28.44
N ASP A 349 8.81 -0.89 -28.11
CA ASP A 349 7.61 -0.95 -28.94
C ASP A 349 7.03 0.47 -29.14
N GLN A 350 6.85 0.85 -30.40
CA GLN A 350 6.42 2.18 -30.80
C GLN A 350 4.90 2.26 -30.82
N VAL A 351 4.29 3.01 -29.91
CA VAL A 351 2.84 3.26 -29.87
C VAL A 351 2.50 4.59 -30.54
N ALA A 352 1.35 4.65 -31.21
CA ALA A 352 0.91 5.87 -31.86
C ALA A 352 0.46 6.90 -30.79
N LYS A 353 0.93 8.14 -30.84
CA LYS A 353 0.60 9.15 -29.80
C LYS A 353 -0.91 9.37 -29.68
N LYS A 354 -1.64 9.33 -30.81
CA LYS A 354 -3.11 9.37 -30.88
C LYS A 354 -3.83 8.32 -30.02
N SER A 355 -3.18 7.19 -29.72
CA SER A 355 -3.77 6.12 -28.89
C SER A 355 -4.02 6.55 -27.44
N SER A 356 -3.45 7.67 -27.00
CA SER A 356 -3.71 8.29 -25.69
C SER A 356 -4.76 9.41 -25.71
N ALA A 357 -5.50 9.56 -26.82
CA ALA A 357 -6.47 10.64 -27.07
C ALA A 357 -5.86 12.06 -27.13
N THR A 358 -4.55 12.17 -27.37
CA THR A 358 -3.91 13.44 -27.72
C THR A 358 -4.03 13.68 -29.23
N GLN A 359 -4.21 14.94 -29.66
CA GLN A 359 -4.11 15.32 -31.09
C GLN A 359 -2.68 15.23 -31.66
N ALA A 360 -1.73 14.72 -30.88
CA ALA A 360 -0.34 14.57 -31.30
C ALA A 360 -0.18 13.45 -32.35
N GLU A 361 0.54 13.77 -33.42
CA GLU A 361 0.92 12.83 -34.46
C GLU A 361 2.25 12.12 -34.19
N GLY A 362 2.47 11.01 -34.89
CA GLY A 362 3.67 10.19 -34.80
C GLY A 362 3.61 9.11 -33.71
N ASN A 363 4.76 8.53 -33.42
CA ASN A 363 4.92 7.43 -32.47
C ASN A 363 5.82 7.83 -31.31
N GLU A 364 5.71 7.09 -30.21
CA GLU A 364 6.63 7.15 -29.07
C GLU A 364 6.88 5.73 -28.53
N PRO A 365 8.08 5.42 -28.00
CA PRO A 365 8.34 4.15 -27.36
C PRO A 365 7.61 4.04 -26.01
N LEU A 366 7.17 2.84 -25.65
CA LEU A 366 6.60 2.55 -24.33
C LEU A 366 7.55 2.88 -23.17
N SER A 367 8.87 2.83 -23.39
CA SER A 367 9.88 3.25 -22.40
C SER A 367 9.69 4.69 -21.90
N ASN A 368 9.16 5.57 -22.75
CA ASN A 368 9.00 6.99 -22.44
C ASN A 368 7.68 7.30 -21.73
N ILE A 369 6.80 6.31 -21.58
CA ILE A 369 5.48 6.49 -20.97
C ILE A 369 5.48 5.83 -19.59
N LYS A 370 5.50 6.67 -18.55
CA LYS A 370 5.39 6.25 -17.13
C LYS A 370 4.01 6.49 -16.53
N ASP A 371 3.20 7.34 -17.17
CA ASP A 371 1.86 7.69 -16.71
C ASP A 371 0.92 6.49 -16.90
N ILE A 372 0.40 5.96 -15.79
CA ILE A 372 -0.50 4.81 -15.74
C ILE A 372 -1.81 5.07 -16.50
N ASP A 373 -2.38 6.27 -16.39
CA ASP A 373 -3.64 6.60 -17.07
C ASP A 373 -3.42 6.78 -18.57
N LYS A 374 -2.26 7.31 -18.97
CA LYS A 374 -1.84 7.31 -20.39
C LYS A 374 -1.71 5.88 -20.91
N LEU A 375 -1.02 4.98 -20.19
CA LEU A 375 -0.88 3.57 -20.58
C LEU A 375 -2.25 2.87 -20.69
N ARG A 376 -3.17 3.10 -19.77
CA ARG A 376 -4.54 2.55 -19.82
C ARG A 376 -5.30 2.99 -21.07
N LYS A 377 -5.25 4.27 -21.41
CA LYS A 377 -5.89 4.79 -22.65
C LYS A 377 -5.33 4.11 -23.90
N ILE A 378 -4.01 3.96 -23.95
CA ILE A 378 -3.31 3.27 -25.04
C ILE A 378 -3.75 1.81 -25.14
N LEU A 379 -3.86 1.10 -24.02
CA LEU A 379 -4.36 -0.27 -23.98
C LEU A 379 -5.80 -0.35 -24.52
N PHE A 380 -6.71 0.52 -24.07
CA PHE A 380 -8.09 0.54 -24.56
C PHE A 380 -8.19 0.80 -26.06
N TYR A 381 -7.37 1.71 -26.58
CA TYR A 381 -7.26 1.98 -28.02
C TYR A 381 -6.88 0.70 -28.79
N TYR A 382 -5.80 0.04 -28.40
CA TYR A 382 -5.34 -1.16 -29.12
C TYR A 382 -6.23 -2.39 -28.92
N ALA A 383 -6.88 -2.51 -27.76
CA ALA A 383 -7.90 -3.54 -27.54
C ALA A 383 -9.08 -3.36 -28.49
N THR A 384 -9.52 -2.11 -28.70
CA THR A 384 -10.59 -1.78 -29.66
C THR A 384 -10.14 -2.08 -31.10
N GLU A 385 -8.92 -1.70 -31.48
CA GLU A 385 -8.39 -2.05 -32.81
C GLU A 385 -8.28 -3.56 -33.03
N LYS A 386 -7.89 -4.33 -32.01
CA LYS A 386 -7.85 -5.79 -32.09
C LYS A 386 -9.25 -6.38 -32.25
N ALA A 387 -10.22 -5.91 -31.47
CA ALA A 387 -11.62 -6.34 -31.59
C ALA A 387 -12.18 -6.06 -32.99
N ASN A 388 -11.93 -4.87 -33.53
CA ASN A 388 -12.34 -4.51 -34.90
C ASN A 388 -11.67 -5.42 -35.94
N ARG A 389 -10.36 -5.66 -35.84
CA ARG A 389 -9.63 -6.59 -36.73
C ARG A 389 -10.20 -8.01 -36.68
N ILE A 390 -10.60 -8.49 -35.50
CA ILE A 390 -11.22 -9.81 -35.34
C ILE A 390 -12.61 -9.82 -35.99
N ALA A 391 -13.43 -8.78 -35.76
CA ALA A 391 -14.75 -8.65 -36.36
C ALA A 391 -14.67 -8.63 -37.90
N ASP A 392 -13.72 -7.88 -38.47
CA ASP A 392 -13.48 -7.82 -39.92
C ASP A 392 -13.07 -9.20 -40.46
N LYS A 393 -12.13 -9.89 -39.80
CA LYS A 393 -11.74 -11.26 -40.19
C LYS A 393 -12.90 -12.25 -40.11
N LEU A 394 -13.76 -12.13 -39.09
CA LEU A 394 -14.95 -12.98 -38.95
C LEU A 394 -15.93 -12.73 -40.09
N LYS A 395 -16.16 -11.47 -40.45
CA LYS A 395 -17.02 -11.07 -41.56
C LYS A 395 -16.51 -11.62 -42.89
N SER A 396 -15.23 -11.47 -43.18
CA SER A 396 -14.62 -12.05 -44.39
C SER A 396 -14.67 -13.58 -44.39
N ALA A 397 -14.52 -14.23 -43.23
CA ALA A 397 -14.63 -15.68 -43.12
C ALA A 397 -16.06 -16.21 -43.33
N SER A 398 -17.09 -15.45 -42.90
CA SER A 398 -18.48 -15.77 -43.22
C SER A 398 -18.80 -15.58 -44.69
N GLU A 399 -18.31 -14.51 -45.32
CA GLU A 399 -18.48 -14.26 -46.76
C GLU A 399 -17.82 -15.38 -47.60
N LEU A 400 -16.64 -15.86 -47.18
CA LEU A 400 -15.97 -17.03 -47.79
C LEU A 400 -16.76 -18.34 -47.63
N LYS A 401 -17.50 -18.53 -46.53
CA LYS A 401 -18.38 -19.70 -46.33
C LYS A 401 -19.63 -19.61 -47.19
N GLU A 402 -20.17 -18.41 -47.42
CA GLU A 402 -21.28 -18.20 -48.35
C GLU A 402 -20.85 -18.38 -49.81
N CYS A 403 -19.64 -17.95 -50.20
CA CYS A 403 -19.07 -18.24 -51.52
C CYS A 403 -18.73 -19.73 -51.73
N LYS A 404 -18.48 -20.50 -50.65
CA LYS A 404 -18.25 -21.96 -50.69
C LYS A 404 -19.52 -22.81 -50.61
N LYS A 405 -20.71 -22.21 -50.50
CA LYS A 405 -21.94 -22.88 -50.97
C LYS A 405 -21.90 -22.87 -52.49
N GLU A 406 -21.02 -23.68 -53.06
CA GLU A 406 -21.09 -24.05 -54.47
C GLU A 406 -22.55 -24.44 -54.75
N LYS A 407 -23.15 -23.75 -55.73
CA LYS A 407 -24.37 -24.23 -56.38
C LYS A 407 -24.14 -25.70 -56.69
N LYS A 408 -24.86 -26.62 -56.05
CA LYS A 408 -24.88 -28.03 -56.45
C LYS A 408 -25.35 -28.05 -57.91
N ILE A 409 -24.42 -28.19 -58.84
CA ILE A 409 -24.77 -28.44 -60.24
C ILE A 409 -25.09 -29.94 -60.29
N GLU A 410 -26.37 -30.28 -60.37
CA GLU A 410 -26.80 -31.66 -60.57
C GLU A 410 -26.23 -32.20 -61.90
N THR A 411 -25.87 -33.49 -61.88
CA THR A 411 -25.35 -34.27 -63.01
C THR A 411 -26.25 -35.47 -63.23
N ASP A 412 -26.22 -36.10 -64.41
CA ASP A 412 -27.08 -37.27 -64.68
C ASP A 412 -26.89 -38.37 -63.63
N LYS A 413 -25.66 -38.59 -63.16
CA LYS A 413 -25.35 -39.57 -62.10
C LYS A 413 -25.97 -39.22 -60.75
N THR A 414 -26.07 -37.92 -60.40
CA THR A 414 -26.69 -37.52 -59.14
C THR A 414 -28.22 -37.54 -59.23
N CYS A 415 -28.79 -37.35 -60.42
CA CYS A 415 -30.22 -37.51 -60.68
C CYS A 415 -30.64 -38.99 -60.70
N GLU A 416 -29.86 -39.87 -61.34
CA GLU A 416 -30.16 -41.31 -61.39
C GLU A 416 -30.16 -41.95 -60.00
N ALA A 417 -29.29 -41.49 -59.10
CA ALA A 417 -29.20 -41.97 -57.73
C ALA A 417 -30.40 -41.58 -56.83
N LYS A 418 -31.18 -40.55 -57.21
CA LYS A 418 -32.37 -40.12 -56.45
C LYS A 418 -33.58 -41.04 -56.67
N GLY A 419 -33.57 -41.85 -57.73
CA GLY A 419 -34.73 -42.66 -58.11
C GLY A 419 -35.92 -41.81 -58.57
N ILE A 420 -36.98 -42.47 -59.06
CA ILE A 420 -38.15 -41.79 -59.66
C ILE A 420 -38.94 -40.98 -58.61
N ALA A 421 -39.05 -41.48 -57.38
CA ALA A 421 -39.85 -40.86 -56.31
C ALA A 421 -39.33 -39.47 -55.90
N ASP A 422 -38.01 -39.27 -55.94
CA ASP A 422 -37.34 -38.04 -55.51
C ASP A 422 -36.69 -37.25 -56.67
N CYS A 423 -37.17 -37.49 -57.90
CA CYS A 423 -36.70 -36.80 -59.10
C CYS A 423 -37.23 -35.35 -59.18
N LYS A 424 -36.64 -34.46 -58.38
CA LYS A 424 -37.00 -33.03 -58.26
C LYS A 424 -35.72 -32.18 -58.22
N GLU A 425 -35.89 -30.86 -58.40
CA GLU A 425 -34.83 -29.84 -58.30
C GLU A 425 -33.59 -30.12 -59.19
N GLY A 426 -33.66 -29.74 -60.47
CA GLY A 426 -32.55 -29.93 -61.42
C GLY A 426 -32.52 -31.27 -62.15
N CYS A 427 -33.47 -32.15 -61.86
CA CYS A 427 -33.63 -33.47 -62.48
C CYS A 427 -35.07 -33.66 -63.00
N LYS A 428 -35.24 -34.35 -64.13
CA LYS A 428 -36.54 -34.69 -64.74
C LYS A 428 -36.67 -36.21 -64.94
N VAL A 429 -37.89 -36.72 -64.84
CA VAL A 429 -38.20 -38.11 -65.20
C VAL A 429 -38.38 -38.19 -66.71
N GLU A 430 -37.69 -39.11 -67.36
CA GLU A 430 -37.80 -39.39 -68.80
C GLU A 430 -38.15 -40.87 -69.02
N GLY A 431 -39.20 -41.13 -69.81
CA GLY A 431 -39.75 -42.47 -70.09
C GLY A 431 -41.09 -42.76 -69.39
N GLU A 432 -41.78 -43.82 -69.81
CA GLU A 432 -43.07 -44.28 -69.25
C GLU A 432 -42.98 -45.71 -68.70
N GLY A 433 -43.67 -45.99 -67.59
CA GLY A 433 -43.70 -47.30 -66.92
C GLY A 433 -42.37 -47.70 -66.28
N ASP A 434 -42.07 -49.00 -66.24
CA ASP A 434 -40.88 -49.58 -65.58
C ASP A 434 -39.53 -49.18 -66.21
N LYS A 435 -39.54 -48.36 -67.27
CA LYS A 435 -38.36 -47.85 -67.98
C LYS A 435 -38.03 -46.38 -67.68
N ALA A 436 -38.83 -45.72 -66.83
CA ALA A 436 -38.61 -44.32 -66.47
C ALA A 436 -37.28 -44.14 -65.71
N LYS A 437 -36.49 -43.12 -66.10
CA LYS A 437 -35.23 -42.77 -65.45
C LYS A 437 -35.24 -41.31 -65.02
N CYS A 438 -34.62 -41.02 -63.88
CA CYS A 438 -34.40 -39.65 -63.42
C CYS A 438 -33.07 -39.15 -63.99
N ILE A 439 -33.11 -38.19 -64.91
CA ILE A 439 -31.93 -37.60 -65.56
C ILE A 439 -31.85 -36.11 -65.27
N LYS A 440 -30.72 -35.47 -65.58
CA LYS A 440 -30.58 -34.03 -65.41
C LYS A 440 -31.57 -33.30 -66.31
N ASP A 441 -32.20 -32.26 -65.77
CA ASP A 441 -33.01 -31.34 -66.57
C ASP A 441 -32.10 -30.23 -67.15
N PRO A 442 -31.85 -30.22 -68.48
CA PRO A 442 -31.02 -29.19 -69.10
C PRO A 442 -31.67 -27.80 -69.09
N ASN A 443 -32.97 -27.70 -68.83
CA ASN A 443 -33.72 -26.43 -68.80
C ASN A 443 -33.96 -25.91 -67.38
N TYR A 444 -33.49 -26.60 -66.34
CA TYR A 444 -33.68 -26.17 -64.98
C TYR A 444 -32.88 -24.90 -64.67
N LYS A 445 -33.59 -23.83 -64.32
CA LYS A 445 -33.01 -22.62 -63.74
C LYS A 445 -33.32 -22.62 -62.24
N PRO A 446 -32.31 -22.69 -61.34
CA PRO A 446 -32.58 -22.55 -59.92
C PRO A 446 -33.24 -21.18 -59.67
N PRO A 447 -34.23 -21.09 -58.75
CA PRO A 447 -34.84 -19.81 -58.41
C PRO A 447 -33.74 -18.83 -57.99
N GLN A 448 -33.67 -17.69 -58.68
CA GLN A 448 -32.82 -16.59 -58.23
C GLN A 448 -33.37 -16.13 -56.89
N ALA A 449 -32.52 -16.11 -55.85
CA ALA A 449 -32.85 -15.43 -54.62
C ALA A 449 -33.00 -13.94 -54.95
N GLU A 450 -34.24 -13.48 -55.09
CA GLU A 450 -34.58 -12.06 -55.21
C GLU A 450 -34.22 -11.36 -53.90
N GLY A 451 -33.55 -10.23 -54.06
CA GLY A 451 -33.04 -9.41 -52.98
C GLY A 451 -34.13 -8.72 -52.15
N ALA A 452 -33.71 -8.33 -50.95
CA ALA A 452 -34.31 -7.38 -50.02
C ALA A 452 -35.42 -6.46 -50.55
N ASN A 453 -36.58 -6.41 -49.87
CA ASN A 453 -36.91 -5.31 -48.94
C ASN A 453 -38.26 -5.47 -48.19
N GLN A 454 -38.16 -5.19 -46.88
CA GLN A 454 -39.04 -4.45 -45.96
C GLN A 454 -40.37 -5.00 -45.39
N ASP A 455 -40.32 -5.03 -44.05
CA ASP A 455 -41.32 -4.67 -43.01
C ASP A 455 -42.47 -5.60 -42.61
N GLY A 456 -42.44 -5.97 -41.32
CA GLY A 456 -43.55 -6.57 -40.59
C GLY A 456 -43.14 -7.14 -39.23
N LYS A 457 -43.14 -6.31 -38.18
CA LYS A 457 -43.04 -6.71 -36.75
C LYS A 457 -44.04 -7.83 -36.43
N THR A 458 -43.59 -8.94 -35.82
CA THR A 458 -44.23 -9.54 -34.62
C THR A 458 -43.25 -10.41 -33.84
N ASN A 459 -43.23 -10.23 -32.52
CA ASN A 459 -42.51 -11.05 -31.55
C ASN A 459 -43.00 -12.51 -31.54
N THR A 460 -42.10 -13.48 -31.48
CA THR A 460 -42.37 -14.74 -30.77
C THR A 460 -41.06 -15.33 -30.23
N THR A 461 -41.00 -15.41 -28.90
CA THR A 461 -40.05 -16.13 -28.07
C THR A 461 -39.96 -17.61 -28.50
N GLY A 462 -38.75 -18.13 -28.69
CA GLY A 462 -38.56 -19.54 -29.09
C GLY A 462 -37.10 -19.93 -29.26
N ASN A 463 -36.39 -19.94 -28.12
CA ASN A 463 -35.16 -20.67 -27.80
C ASN A 463 -34.58 -21.58 -28.89
N ASN A 464 -33.36 -21.29 -29.38
CA ASN A 464 -32.41 -22.30 -29.86
C ASN A 464 -30.95 -21.82 -29.76
N SER A 465 -30.28 -22.42 -28.78
CA SER A 465 -28.84 -22.58 -28.56
C SER A 465 -27.92 -22.21 -29.73
N PHE A 466 -27.27 -21.05 -29.65
CA PHE A 466 -25.95 -20.86 -30.22
C PHE A 466 -24.92 -21.18 -29.14
N VAL A 467 -24.25 -22.31 -29.30
CA VAL A 467 -23.05 -22.70 -28.54
C VAL A 467 -21.96 -21.66 -28.85
N SER A 468 -21.86 -20.66 -27.99
CA SER A 468 -20.76 -19.71 -27.96
C SER A 468 -19.54 -20.41 -27.38
N HIS A 469 -18.64 -20.89 -28.25
CA HIS A 469 -17.37 -21.44 -27.83
C HIS A 469 -16.51 -20.37 -27.14
N LYS A 470 -16.44 -20.45 -25.81
CA LYS A 470 -15.30 -20.26 -24.88
C LYS A 470 -14.38 -19.03 -24.97
N TYR A 471 -14.37 -18.24 -26.04
CA TYR A 471 -13.39 -17.16 -26.25
C TYR A 471 -13.79 -15.81 -25.64
N LEU A 472 -15.09 -15.58 -25.39
CA LEU A 472 -15.58 -14.33 -24.78
C LEU A 472 -15.42 -14.30 -23.25
N LEU A 473 -15.16 -15.44 -22.60
CA LEU A 473 -14.94 -15.50 -21.14
C LEU A 473 -13.55 -15.00 -20.71
N PHE A 474 -12.57 -14.93 -21.61
CA PHE A 474 -11.21 -14.50 -21.26
C PHE A 474 -11.05 -12.98 -21.10
N LEU A 475 -11.88 -12.17 -21.78
CA LEU A 475 -11.83 -10.72 -21.61
C LEU A 475 -12.43 -10.26 -20.28
N HIS A 476 -13.41 -10.99 -19.72
CA HIS A 476 -13.97 -10.65 -18.41
C HIS A 476 -13.02 -10.88 -17.24
N PHE A 477 -12.08 -11.84 -17.35
CA PHE A 477 -11.10 -12.08 -16.30
C PHE A 477 -9.98 -11.01 -16.26
N TRP A 478 -9.73 -10.33 -17.38
CA TRP A 478 -8.64 -9.36 -17.53
C TRP A 478 -9.00 -7.92 -17.17
N PHE A 479 -10.29 -7.56 -17.14
CA PHE A 479 -10.72 -6.19 -16.86
C PHE A 479 -11.27 -5.96 -15.43
N TYR A 480 -11.40 -7.00 -14.61
CA TYR A 480 -12.09 -6.92 -13.31
C TYR A 480 -11.31 -7.48 -12.09
N ASN A 481 -10.02 -7.77 -12.20
CA ASN A 481 -9.14 -8.07 -11.04
C ASN A 481 -7.89 -7.19 -11.01
#